data_AF-A0A0L7LAI0-F1
#
_entry.id   AF-A0A0L7LAI0-F1
#
_cell.length_a   1.000
_cell.length_b   1.000
_cell.length_c   1.000
_cell.angle_alpha   90.00
_cell.angle_beta   90.00
_cell.angle_gamma   90.00
#
_symmetry.space_group_name_H-M   'P 1'
#
loop_
_entity.id
_entity.type
_entity.pdbx_description
1 polymer ?
#
loop_
_entity_poly.entity_id
_entity_poly.type
_entity_poly.pdbx_seq_one_letter_code
_entity_poly.pdbx_strand_id
1 'polypeptide(L)'
;MKNGPECTVSCNCNRIYDPVCGTDGNTYSNECVLRCISEDNKRNGCPEIGLHHKGQCSCISCYCPAVDQPVCGTNGQTYGNECFLKCVNTAREKDGLYPIKIAYNGACKDPCCKCCDVKIPVCGSDGKTYMNVCLLQCYSRINQAHDQPAIFVKHYGACKNEACDCTLEKNELCASDENTYLNDCLFERENWRRKQLGEPALTIQYRGKCIQCACPRIYKPVCGNNDVTFNNECLLVCENQKRAAAHLPPLFMRWEGHCDCGCPKDCWKPVCTCNHRTFPNRCALGCHNKKRAQDGLPPLTILREGSCQCDCRWCGDKCKAEVCGSDGRTYFNMCWLKCNSDCGVAAGLPALWKCYDGKCKT
;
A
#
# COMPACT_ATOMS: atom_id res chain seq x y z
N MET A 1 -15.32 -25.92 34.75
CA MET A 1 -14.23 -25.36 35.57
C MET A 1 -12.91 -25.96 35.10
N LYS A 2 -12.12 -25.24 34.31
CA LYS A 2 -10.71 -25.57 34.08
C LYS A 2 -9.94 -24.32 34.50
N ASN A 3 -9.37 -24.39 35.69
CA ASN A 3 -8.45 -23.36 36.20
C ASN A 3 -7.28 -23.28 35.22
N GLY A 4 -7.17 -22.16 34.50
CA GLY A 4 -5.97 -21.82 33.75
C GLY A 4 -4.78 -21.67 34.71
N PRO A 5 -3.54 -21.69 34.20
CA PRO A 5 -2.36 -21.57 35.05
C PRO A 5 -2.44 -20.27 35.85
N GLU A 6 -2.36 -20.37 37.18
CA GLU A 6 -2.20 -19.22 38.06
C GLU A 6 -0.87 -18.53 37.72
N CYS A 7 -0.94 -17.40 37.01
CA CYS A 7 0.21 -16.55 36.76
C CYS A 7 0.62 -15.92 38.11
N THR A 8 1.62 -16.48 38.76
CA THR A 8 2.25 -15.91 39.97
C THR A 8 3.41 -15.02 39.56
N VAL A 9 3.48 -13.80 40.13
CA VAL A 9 4.57 -12.86 39.85
C VAL A 9 5.87 -13.45 40.42
N SER A 10 6.82 -13.75 39.53
CA SER A 10 8.12 -14.28 39.92
C SER A 10 9.08 -13.13 40.25
N CYS A 11 9.24 -12.83 41.53
CA CYS A 11 10.17 -11.82 42.00
C CYS A 11 11.52 -12.44 42.33
N ASN A 12 12.57 -12.02 41.62
CA ASN A 12 13.94 -12.45 41.90
C ASN A 12 14.55 -11.66 43.07
N CYS A 13 13.92 -11.81 44.24
CA CYS A 13 14.29 -11.15 45.48
C CYS A 13 14.94 -12.14 46.43
N ASN A 14 15.78 -11.63 47.34
CA ASN A 14 16.23 -12.43 48.46
C ASN A 14 15.02 -12.86 49.32
N ARG A 15 15.14 -14.00 49.99
CA ARG A 15 14.10 -14.53 50.88
C ARG A 15 14.23 -13.99 52.31
N ILE A 16 14.90 -12.85 52.47
CA ILE A 16 15.03 -12.21 53.78
C ILE A 16 13.68 -11.59 54.12
N TYR A 17 13.16 -11.95 55.29
CA TYR A 17 11.91 -11.40 55.78
C TYR A 17 12.20 -10.10 56.53
N ASP A 18 11.90 -8.96 55.88
CA ASP A 18 12.02 -7.61 56.43
C ASP A 18 10.79 -6.81 55.98
N PRO A 19 9.63 -7.06 56.61
CA PRO A 19 8.34 -6.72 56.02
C PRO A 19 8.14 -5.21 55.89
N VAL A 20 7.37 -4.83 54.87
CA VAL A 20 7.01 -3.43 54.60
C VAL A 20 5.53 -3.31 54.30
N CYS A 21 4.94 -2.16 54.66
CA CYS A 21 3.56 -1.84 54.35
C CYS A 21 3.51 -1.00 53.06
N GLY A 22 2.73 -1.46 52.10
CA GLY A 22 2.50 -0.74 50.84
C GLY A 22 1.43 0.34 50.96
N THR A 23 1.43 1.30 50.04
CA THR A 23 0.37 2.34 49.94
C THR A 23 -1.01 1.76 49.61
N ASP A 24 -1.06 0.54 49.09
CA ASP A 24 -2.26 -0.26 48.88
C ASP A 24 -2.81 -0.88 50.18
N GLY A 25 -2.09 -0.77 51.30
CA GLY A 25 -2.46 -1.33 52.60
C GLY A 25 -2.13 -2.82 52.74
N ASN A 26 -1.34 -3.40 51.82
CA ASN A 26 -0.88 -4.78 51.92
C ASN A 26 0.53 -4.87 52.50
N THR A 27 0.78 -5.96 53.24
CA THR A 27 2.11 -6.27 53.77
C THR A 27 2.90 -7.10 52.77
N TYR A 28 4.11 -6.65 52.46
CA TYR A 28 5.06 -7.32 51.59
C TYR A 28 6.21 -7.90 52.40
N SER A 29 6.72 -9.08 52.02
CA SER A 29 7.76 -9.79 52.78
C SER A 29 9.07 -9.01 52.89
N ASN A 30 9.36 -8.17 51.89
CA ASN A 30 10.42 -7.18 51.93
C ASN A 30 10.21 -6.10 50.86
N GLU A 31 11.00 -5.03 50.94
CA GLU A 31 10.95 -3.91 49.99
C GLU A 31 11.25 -4.31 48.54
N CYS A 32 12.09 -5.35 48.32
CA CYS A 32 12.32 -5.88 46.97
C CYS A 32 11.05 -6.48 46.38
N VAL A 33 10.32 -7.29 47.15
CA VAL A 33 9.06 -7.90 46.73
C VAL A 33 8.00 -6.82 46.44
N LEU A 34 7.89 -5.79 47.29
CA LEU A 34 6.99 -4.65 47.06
C LEU A 34 7.28 -3.98 45.71
N ARG A 35 8.53 -3.62 45.46
CA ARG A 35 8.94 -2.95 44.20
C ARG A 35 8.71 -3.84 42.98
N CYS A 36 9.05 -5.11 43.06
CA CYS A 36 8.81 -6.08 41.98
C CYS A 36 7.33 -6.16 41.60
N ILE A 37 6.44 -6.23 42.60
CA ILE A 37 4.98 -6.26 42.37
C ILE A 37 4.49 -4.92 41.84
N SER A 38 5.01 -3.79 42.32
CA SER A 38 4.68 -2.46 41.78
C SER A 38 5.07 -2.32 40.29
N GLU A 39 6.25 -2.82 39.91
CA GLU A 39 6.69 -2.84 38.50
C GLU A 39 5.84 -3.76 37.63
N ASP A 40 5.36 -4.89 38.17
CA ASP A 40 4.39 -5.75 37.49
C ASP A 40 3.04 -5.04 37.31
N ASN A 41 2.53 -4.39 38.36
CA ASN A 41 1.31 -3.59 38.30
C ASN A 41 1.39 -2.52 37.20
N LYS A 42 2.49 -1.77 37.16
CA LYS A 42 2.73 -0.74 36.12
C LYS A 42 2.66 -1.31 34.71
N ARG A 43 3.22 -2.51 34.48
CA ARG A 43 3.19 -3.20 33.18
C ARG A 43 1.79 -3.71 32.81
N ASN A 44 1.02 -4.11 33.81
CA ASN A 44 -0.32 -4.69 33.66
C ASN A 44 -1.46 -3.66 33.81
N GLY A 45 -1.13 -2.37 33.88
CA GLY A 45 -2.12 -1.29 34.01
C GLY A 45 -2.82 -1.24 35.37
N CYS A 46 -2.25 -1.89 36.39
CA CYS A 46 -2.74 -1.83 37.76
C CYS A 46 -2.05 -0.68 38.53
N PRO A 47 -2.67 -0.14 39.60
CA PRO A 47 -2.08 0.96 40.36
C PRO A 47 -0.69 0.62 40.92
N GLU A 48 0.26 1.55 40.76
CA GLU A 48 1.60 1.42 41.36
C GLU A 48 1.49 1.40 42.89
N ILE A 49 2.35 0.62 43.54
CA ILE A 49 2.41 0.48 45.00
C ILE A 49 3.69 1.14 45.48
N GLY A 50 3.56 2.17 46.30
CA GLY A 50 4.67 2.80 47.00
C GLY A 50 4.94 2.13 48.35
N LEU A 51 6.14 2.35 48.88
CA LEU A 51 6.44 2.07 50.28
C LEU A 51 5.72 3.10 51.14
N HIS A 52 4.88 2.64 52.08
CA HIS A 52 4.24 3.52 53.06
C HIS A 52 5.09 3.65 54.32
N HIS A 53 5.35 2.54 55.02
CA HIS A 53 6.30 2.49 56.14
C HIS A 53 6.98 1.11 56.24
N LYS A 54 8.09 1.06 56.99
CA LYS A 54 8.73 -0.20 57.36
C LYS A 54 7.89 -0.96 58.38
N GLY A 55 7.96 -2.29 58.37
CA GLY A 55 7.11 -3.16 59.18
C GLY A 55 5.82 -3.57 58.46
N GLN A 56 5.07 -4.50 59.06
CA GLN A 56 3.80 -4.97 58.52
C GLN A 56 2.71 -3.90 58.64
N CYS A 57 1.72 -3.92 57.75
CA CYS A 57 0.50 -3.10 57.91
C CYS A 57 -0.29 -3.59 59.14
N SER A 58 -1.05 -2.69 59.76
CA SER A 58 -1.96 -3.04 60.83
C SER A 58 -3.01 -4.03 60.34
N CYS A 59 -3.12 -5.19 60.98
CA CYS A 59 -4.19 -6.13 60.72
C CYS A 59 -5.39 -5.86 61.64
N ILE A 60 -6.61 -5.98 61.11
CA ILE A 60 -7.83 -5.90 61.91
C ILE A 60 -8.77 -7.05 61.57
N SER A 61 -9.43 -7.61 62.58
CA SER A 61 -10.42 -8.68 62.40
C SER A 61 -11.76 -8.07 62.01
N CYS A 62 -12.21 -8.33 60.78
CA CYS A 62 -13.48 -7.83 60.26
C CYS A 62 -14.64 -8.76 60.56
N TYR A 63 -15.59 -8.30 61.37
CA TYR A 63 -16.87 -8.97 61.58
C TYR A 63 -17.96 -8.28 60.75
N CYS A 64 -18.20 -8.79 59.55
CA CYS A 64 -19.19 -8.26 58.63
C CYS A 64 -20.22 -9.33 58.23
N PRO A 65 -21.49 -8.94 58.00
CA PRO A 65 -22.50 -9.84 57.46
C PRO A 65 -22.07 -10.41 56.10
N ALA A 66 -22.38 -11.68 55.84
CA ALA A 66 -22.16 -12.35 54.55
C ALA A 66 -23.24 -11.97 53.51
N VAL A 67 -23.50 -10.67 53.37
CA VAL A 67 -24.42 -10.12 52.37
C VAL A 67 -23.61 -9.73 51.14
N ASP A 68 -23.93 -10.32 49.99
CA ASP A 68 -23.24 -10.07 48.72
C ASP A 68 -23.83 -8.83 48.02
N GLN A 69 -23.32 -7.67 48.40
CA GLN A 69 -23.69 -6.36 47.84
C GLN A 69 -22.41 -5.59 47.52
N PRO A 70 -21.66 -6.00 46.48
CA PRO A 70 -20.31 -5.54 46.29
C PRO A 70 -20.24 -4.04 46.04
N VAL A 71 -19.17 -3.42 46.52
CA VAL A 71 -18.85 -2.01 46.25
C VAL A 71 -17.45 -1.90 45.66
N CYS A 72 -17.29 -1.01 44.68
CA CYS A 72 -16.00 -0.71 44.12
C CYS A 72 -15.36 0.42 44.93
N GLY A 73 -14.19 0.17 45.51
CA GLY A 73 -13.40 1.19 46.18
C GLY A 73 -12.66 2.09 45.19
N THR A 74 -12.32 3.31 45.59
CA THR A 74 -11.48 4.23 44.80
C THR A 74 -10.07 3.69 44.53
N ASN A 75 -9.66 2.62 45.22
CA ASN A 75 -8.41 1.89 44.95
C ASN A 75 -8.56 0.79 43.89
N GLY A 76 -9.72 0.68 43.22
CA GLY A 76 -9.99 -0.32 42.19
C GLY A 76 -10.22 -1.74 42.73
N GLN A 77 -10.36 -1.91 44.05
CA GLN A 77 -10.68 -3.21 44.66
C GLN A 77 -12.18 -3.35 44.92
N THR A 78 -12.69 -4.56 44.67
CA THR A 78 -14.07 -4.91 45.01
C THR A 78 -14.13 -5.41 46.45
N TYR A 79 -15.01 -4.82 47.24
CA TYR A 79 -15.32 -5.27 48.60
C TYR A 79 -16.68 -5.98 48.57
N GLY A 80 -16.81 -7.11 49.24
CA GLY A 80 -18.04 -7.93 49.22
C GLY A 80 -19.29 -7.16 49.69
N ASN A 81 -19.09 -6.14 50.53
CA ASN A 81 -20.07 -5.12 50.85
C ASN A 81 -19.42 -3.89 51.47
N GLU A 82 -20.22 -2.86 51.72
CA GLU A 82 -19.78 -1.62 52.36
C GLU A 82 -19.18 -1.84 53.77
N CYS A 83 -19.64 -2.86 54.52
CA CYS A 83 -19.05 -3.18 55.83
C CYS A 83 -17.59 -3.60 55.69
N PHE A 84 -17.28 -4.47 54.72
CA PHE A 84 -15.90 -4.90 54.49
C PHE A 84 -14.99 -3.71 54.11
N LEU A 85 -15.48 -2.78 53.28
CA LEU A 85 -14.73 -1.57 52.93
C LEU A 85 -14.46 -0.69 54.16
N LYS A 86 -15.49 -0.43 54.98
CA LYS A 86 -15.36 0.33 56.23
C LYS A 86 -14.39 -0.33 57.19
N CYS A 87 -14.45 -1.66 57.31
CA CYS A 87 -13.53 -2.40 58.18
C CYS A 87 -12.07 -2.23 57.72
N VAL A 88 -11.79 -2.40 56.43
CA VAL A 88 -10.42 -2.17 55.90
C VAL A 88 -9.95 -0.74 56.15
N ASN A 89 -10.83 0.25 56.06
CA ASN A 89 -10.48 1.64 56.38
C ASN A 89 -10.04 1.83 57.84
N THR A 90 -10.60 1.09 58.80
CA THR A 90 -10.14 1.17 60.20
C THR A 90 -8.70 0.69 60.40
N ALA A 91 -8.25 -0.30 59.61
CA ALA A 91 -6.86 -0.72 59.58
C ALA A 91 -5.96 0.35 58.94
N ARG A 92 -6.41 0.91 57.81
CA ARG A 92 -5.70 1.97 57.08
C ARG A 92 -5.51 3.23 57.92
N GLU A 93 -6.54 3.65 58.67
CA GLU A 93 -6.46 4.83 59.55
C GLU A 93 -5.41 4.66 60.64
N LYS A 94 -5.27 3.45 61.22
CA LYS A 94 -4.21 3.15 62.20
C LYS A 94 -2.81 3.27 61.60
N ASP A 95 -2.68 2.89 60.34
CA ASP A 95 -1.42 3.01 59.59
C ASP A 95 -1.21 4.43 59.05
N GLY A 96 -2.13 5.38 59.25
CA GLY A 96 -2.03 6.74 58.69
C GLY A 96 -2.29 6.81 57.17
N LEU A 97 -2.86 5.75 56.58
CA LEU A 97 -3.23 5.69 55.17
C LEU A 97 -4.58 6.40 54.93
N TYR A 98 -4.71 7.05 53.77
CA TYR A 98 -5.98 7.65 53.37
C TYR A 98 -7.10 6.61 53.26
N PRO A 99 -8.33 6.92 53.74
CA PRO A 99 -9.47 6.02 53.65
C PRO A 99 -9.91 5.86 52.19
N ILE A 100 -10.26 4.63 51.83
CA ILE A 100 -10.80 4.26 50.53
C ILE A 100 -12.26 4.68 50.51
N LYS A 101 -12.67 5.42 49.49
CA LYS A 101 -14.07 5.81 49.30
C LYS A 101 -14.76 4.81 48.39
N ILE A 102 -16.08 4.74 48.45
CA ILE A 102 -16.86 4.03 47.43
C ILE A 102 -16.77 4.86 46.14
N ALA A 103 -16.25 4.26 45.08
CA ALA A 103 -16.27 4.83 43.74
C ALA A 103 -17.67 4.70 43.12
N TYR A 104 -18.24 3.48 43.17
CA TYR A 104 -19.61 3.18 42.77
C TYR A 104 -20.09 1.86 43.37
N ASN A 105 -21.41 1.67 43.38
CA ASN A 105 -22.05 0.42 43.80
C ASN A 105 -21.88 -0.67 42.74
N GLY A 106 -21.64 -1.90 43.17
CA GLY A 106 -21.28 -3.03 42.33
C GLY A 106 -19.79 -3.37 42.41
N ALA A 107 -19.43 -4.52 41.85
CA ALA A 107 -18.02 -4.90 41.69
C ALA A 107 -17.30 -3.93 40.74
N CYS A 108 -15.99 -3.74 40.95
CA CYS A 108 -15.19 -2.90 40.06
C CYS A 108 -15.23 -3.44 38.62
N LYS A 109 -15.59 -2.54 37.70
CA LYS A 109 -15.62 -2.73 36.25
C LYS A 109 -14.22 -2.73 35.62
N ASP A 110 -13.21 -2.30 36.38
CA ASP A 110 -11.80 -2.27 36.00
C ASP A 110 -11.03 -3.42 36.67
N PRO A 111 -11.06 -4.64 36.11
CA PRO A 111 -10.20 -5.71 36.59
C PRO A 111 -8.73 -5.36 36.29
N CYS A 112 -7.88 -5.42 37.33
CA CYS A 112 -6.44 -5.49 37.15
C CYS A 112 -6.09 -6.63 36.16
N CYS A 113 -5.40 -6.32 35.06
CA CYS A 113 -5.11 -7.27 34.00
C CYS A 113 -3.99 -8.23 34.40
N LYS A 114 -4.32 -9.29 35.15
CA LYS A 114 -3.35 -10.34 35.52
C LYS A 114 -3.01 -11.23 34.32
N CYS A 115 -2.04 -10.79 33.52
CA CYS A 115 -1.53 -11.53 32.38
C CYS A 115 -0.10 -12.01 32.65
N CYS A 116 0.22 -13.22 32.19
CA CYS A 116 1.59 -13.75 32.26
C CYS A 116 2.55 -12.86 31.46
N ASP A 117 3.80 -12.74 31.92
CA ASP A 117 4.90 -11.96 31.27
C ASP A 117 5.46 -12.70 30.03
N VAL A 118 4.57 -13.01 29.09
CA VAL A 118 4.89 -13.56 27.78
C VAL A 118 4.85 -12.43 26.77
N LYS A 119 5.99 -12.09 26.18
CA LYS A 119 6.14 -10.97 25.23
C LYS A 119 5.96 -11.43 23.79
N ILE A 120 4.71 -11.57 23.38
CA ILE A 120 4.33 -11.87 21.99
C ILE A 120 3.37 -10.75 21.55
N PRO A 121 3.91 -9.62 21.06
CA PRO A 121 3.13 -8.40 20.90
C PRO A 121 2.05 -8.53 19.82
N VAL A 122 0.94 -7.82 20.01
CA VAL A 122 -0.16 -7.71 19.05
C VAL A 122 -0.60 -6.25 18.88
N CYS A 123 -1.01 -5.88 17.68
CA CYS A 123 -1.54 -4.56 17.39
C CYS A 123 -3.07 -4.59 17.51
N GLY A 124 -3.62 -3.77 18.39
CA GLY A 124 -5.06 -3.63 18.56
C GLY A 124 -5.72 -2.83 17.44
N SER A 125 -7.03 -3.03 17.29
CA SER A 125 -7.89 -2.23 16.40
C SER A 125 -7.94 -0.75 16.78
N ASP A 126 -7.57 -0.43 18.01
CA ASP A 126 -7.38 0.92 18.57
C ASP A 126 -6.00 1.52 18.25
N GLY A 127 -5.16 0.82 17.50
CA GLY A 127 -3.82 1.27 17.12
C GLY A 127 -2.78 1.19 18.24
N LYS A 128 -3.09 0.55 19.38
CA LYS A 128 -2.13 0.36 20.48
C LYS A 128 -1.45 -1.01 20.40
N THR A 129 -0.16 -1.04 20.73
CA THR A 129 0.60 -2.29 20.90
C THR A 129 0.31 -2.88 22.28
N TYR A 130 -0.17 -4.12 22.31
CA TYR A 130 -0.34 -4.90 23.53
C TYR A 130 0.77 -5.93 23.65
N MET A 131 1.34 -6.12 24.85
CA MET A 131 2.46 -7.05 25.09
C MET A 131 2.13 -8.50 24.72
N ASN A 132 0.86 -8.88 24.87
CA ASN A 132 0.31 -10.14 24.41
C ASN A 132 -1.21 -10.06 24.22
N VAL A 133 -1.78 -11.13 23.65
CA VAL A 133 -3.23 -11.27 23.44
C VAL A 133 -4.03 -11.21 24.75
N CYS A 134 -3.48 -11.69 25.86
CA CYS A 134 -4.17 -11.61 27.17
C CYS A 134 -4.43 -10.16 27.56
N LEU A 135 -3.42 -9.30 27.46
CA LEU A 135 -3.57 -7.88 27.77
C LEU A 135 -4.59 -7.21 26.85
N LEU A 136 -4.53 -7.47 25.54
CA LEU A 136 -5.51 -6.93 24.59
C LEU A 136 -6.94 -7.35 24.97
N GLN A 137 -7.15 -8.63 25.25
CA GLN A 137 -8.46 -9.14 25.64
C GLN A 137 -8.94 -8.55 26.97
N CYS A 138 -8.04 -8.33 27.93
CA CYS A 138 -8.37 -7.68 29.18
C CYS A 138 -8.86 -6.25 28.95
N TYR A 139 -8.09 -5.43 28.22
CA TYR A 139 -8.49 -4.07 27.87
C TYR A 139 -9.77 -4.04 27.02
N SER A 140 -9.98 -5.02 26.15
CA SER A 140 -11.25 -5.14 25.42
C SER A 140 -12.45 -5.36 26.34
N ARG A 141 -12.31 -6.15 27.41
CA ARG A 141 -13.38 -6.37 28.40
C ARG A 141 -13.61 -5.12 29.25
N ILE A 142 -12.54 -4.42 29.62
CA ILE A 142 -12.63 -3.12 30.31
C ILE A 142 -13.43 -2.14 29.45
N ASN A 143 -13.07 -1.99 28.17
CA ASN A 143 -13.82 -1.14 27.24
C ASN A 143 -15.30 -1.49 27.23
N GLN A 144 -15.63 -2.79 27.08
CA GLN A 144 -17.03 -3.25 27.07
C GLN A 144 -17.77 -2.96 28.39
N ALA A 145 -17.10 -3.07 29.55
CA ALA A 145 -17.71 -2.78 30.86
C ALA A 145 -18.01 -1.28 31.06
N HIS A 146 -17.34 -0.41 30.28
CA HIS A 146 -17.52 1.04 30.24
C HIS A 146 -18.23 1.52 28.97
N ASP A 147 -18.98 0.65 28.30
CA ASP A 147 -19.75 0.99 27.08
C ASP A 147 -18.88 1.55 25.93
N GLN A 148 -17.59 1.19 25.90
CA GLN A 148 -16.64 1.53 24.83
C GLN A 148 -16.48 0.37 23.83
N PRO A 149 -16.02 0.66 22.59
CA PRO A 149 -15.81 -0.37 21.57
C PRO A 149 -14.82 -1.45 22.01
N ALA A 150 -15.16 -2.71 21.69
CA ALA A 150 -14.27 -3.84 21.90
C ALA A 150 -12.99 -3.70 21.05
N ILE A 151 -11.87 -4.14 21.60
CA ILE A 151 -10.57 -4.12 20.93
C ILE A 151 -10.31 -5.52 20.39
N PHE A 152 -10.04 -5.62 19.09
CA PHE A 152 -9.67 -6.87 18.44
C PHE A 152 -8.23 -6.81 17.90
N VAL A 153 -7.63 -7.97 17.64
CA VAL A 153 -6.30 -8.03 17.02
C VAL A 153 -6.41 -7.54 15.58
N LYS A 154 -5.79 -6.39 15.28
CA LYS A 154 -5.67 -5.86 13.91
C LYS A 154 -4.65 -6.67 13.11
N HIS A 155 -3.50 -6.95 13.71
CA HIS A 155 -2.49 -7.89 13.20
C HIS A 155 -1.56 -8.36 14.32
N TYR A 156 -0.88 -9.49 14.11
CA TYR A 156 0.18 -9.97 14.99
C TYR A 156 1.43 -9.09 14.88
N GLY A 157 2.17 -8.93 15.98
CA GLY A 157 3.29 -7.99 16.09
C GLY A 157 2.88 -6.63 16.66
N ALA A 158 3.85 -5.81 17.06
CA ALA A 158 3.59 -4.46 17.56
C ALA A 158 2.93 -3.58 16.48
N CYS A 159 2.09 -2.63 16.90
CA CYS A 159 1.64 -1.58 16.01
C CYS A 159 2.87 -0.81 15.50
N LYS A 160 2.91 -0.59 14.19
CA LYS A 160 3.90 0.28 13.59
C LYS A 160 3.52 1.72 13.97
N ASN A 161 4.19 2.29 14.97
CA ASN A 161 4.18 3.74 15.15
C ASN A 161 4.75 4.37 13.87
N GLU A 162 4.19 5.51 13.46
CA GLU A 162 4.62 6.32 12.30
C GLU A 162 6.02 6.95 12.46
N ALA A 163 6.89 6.36 13.27
CA ALA A 163 8.30 6.70 13.38
C ALA A 163 9.13 5.51 12.86
N CYS A 164 9.28 5.44 11.54
CA CYS A 164 10.42 4.74 10.95
C CYS A 164 11.66 5.59 11.26
N ASP A 165 12.39 5.22 12.31
CA ASP A 165 13.75 5.73 12.53
C ASP A 165 14.64 5.11 11.46
N CYS A 166 14.77 5.79 10.32
CA CYS A 166 15.65 5.35 9.26
C CYS A 166 17.09 5.63 9.68
N THR A 167 17.96 4.64 9.54
CA THR A 167 19.39 4.82 9.78
C THR A 167 19.94 5.92 8.87
N LEU A 168 20.95 6.67 9.34
CA LEU A 168 21.64 7.69 8.53
C LEU A 168 22.67 7.08 7.57
N GLU A 169 22.51 5.80 7.24
CA GLU A 169 23.36 5.12 6.25
C GLU A 169 23.17 5.77 4.89
N LYS A 170 24.28 6.11 4.25
CA LYS A 170 24.30 6.86 2.98
C LYS A 170 24.39 5.90 1.80
N ASN A 171 23.29 5.20 1.53
CA ASN A 171 23.11 4.31 0.39
C ASN A 171 22.15 4.96 -0.61
N GLU A 172 22.59 6.09 -1.17
CA GLU A 172 21.72 7.00 -1.93
C GLU A 172 21.12 6.32 -3.17
N LEU A 173 19.90 6.70 -3.54
CA LEU A 173 19.22 6.23 -4.75
C LEU A 173 18.43 7.37 -5.42
N CYS A 174 18.23 7.26 -6.74
CA CYS A 174 17.40 8.16 -7.51
C CYS A 174 16.06 7.50 -7.84
N ALA A 175 14.96 8.17 -7.49
CA ALA A 175 13.61 7.67 -7.71
C ALA A 175 12.94 8.31 -8.93
N SER A 176 11.76 7.81 -9.29
CA SER A 176 10.99 8.22 -10.47
C SER A 176 10.42 9.65 -10.40
N ASP A 177 10.48 10.30 -9.23
CA ASP A 177 10.14 11.71 -8.99
C ASP A 177 11.35 12.65 -9.15
N GLU A 178 12.48 12.14 -9.64
CA GLU A 178 13.76 12.86 -9.78
C GLU A 178 14.38 13.31 -8.45
N ASN A 179 13.90 12.79 -7.32
CA ASN A 179 14.48 13.06 -6.01
C ASN A 179 15.51 11.99 -5.61
N THR A 180 16.57 12.46 -4.95
CA THR A 180 17.57 11.59 -4.34
C THR A 180 17.16 11.26 -2.91
N TYR A 181 17.01 9.97 -2.62
CA TYR A 181 16.74 9.46 -1.28
C TYR A 181 18.05 8.99 -0.64
N LEU A 182 18.25 9.32 0.64
CA LEU A 182 19.49 8.99 1.37
C LEU A 182 19.76 7.48 1.42
N ASN A 183 18.68 6.69 1.55
CA ASN A 183 18.71 5.24 1.61
C ASN A 183 17.33 4.67 1.26
N ASP A 184 17.30 3.34 1.10
CA ASP A 184 16.09 2.56 0.81
C ASP A 184 14.98 2.80 1.86
N CYS A 185 15.32 3.03 3.14
CA CYS A 185 14.33 3.31 4.18
C CYS A 185 13.57 4.62 3.95
N LEU A 186 14.28 5.71 3.62
CA LEU A 186 13.62 6.98 3.30
C LEU A 186 12.74 6.89 2.05
N PHE A 187 13.15 6.09 1.06
CA PHE A 187 12.37 5.83 -0.16
C PHE A 187 11.08 5.04 0.13
N GLU A 188 11.19 3.94 0.89
CA GLU A 188 10.02 3.13 1.27
C GLU A 188 9.04 3.91 2.16
N ARG A 189 9.56 4.82 3.00
CA ARG A 189 8.74 5.73 3.80
C ARG A 189 7.87 6.64 2.93
N GLU A 190 8.43 7.19 1.85
CA GLU A 190 7.67 8.01 0.91
C GLU A 190 6.64 7.19 0.15
N ASN A 191 6.99 5.99 -0.32
CA ASN A 191 6.03 5.09 -0.96
C ASN A 191 4.88 4.67 -0.04
N TRP A 192 5.16 4.48 1.24
CA TRP A 192 4.12 4.27 2.24
C TRP A 192 3.19 5.48 2.39
N ARG A 193 3.74 6.71 2.47
CA ARG A 193 2.96 7.96 2.53
C ARG A 193 2.04 8.10 1.32
N ARG A 194 2.58 7.86 0.11
CA ARG A 194 1.85 7.91 -1.16
C ARG A 194 0.69 6.92 -1.19
N LYS A 195 0.90 5.70 -0.69
CA LYS A 195 -0.16 4.69 -0.58
C LYS A 195 -1.33 5.12 0.30
N GLN A 196 -1.07 5.82 1.41
CA GLN A 196 -2.15 6.34 2.28
C GLN A 196 -2.97 7.43 1.59
N LEU A 197 -2.34 8.21 0.71
CA LEU A 197 -2.99 9.28 -0.06
C LEU A 197 -3.60 8.79 -1.38
N GLY A 198 -3.50 7.49 -1.70
CA GLY A 198 -3.95 6.95 -2.98
C GLY A 198 -3.09 7.39 -4.17
N GLU A 199 -1.88 7.86 -3.94
CA GLU A 199 -0.92 8.26 -4.97
C GLU A 199 -0.17 7.03 -5.52
N PRO A 200 0.21 7.03 -6.81
CA PRO A 200 0.97 5.94 -7.40
C PRO A 200 2.36 5.81 -6.76
N ALA A 201 2.82 4.58 -6.53
CA ALA A 201 4.13 4.31 -5.95
C ALA A 201 5.27 4.75 -6.88
N LEU A 202 6.32 5.31 -6.27
CA LEU A 202 7.58 5.62 -6.91
C LEU A 202 8.36 4.33 -7.20
N THR A 203 9.15 4.38 -8.26
CA THR A 203 10.09 3.33 -8.64
C THR A 203 11.52 3.84 -8.55
N ILE A 204 12.46 2.95 -8.28
CA ILE A 204 13.89 3.28 -8.29
C ILE A 204 14.36 3.34 -9.74
N GLN A 205 14.92 4.47 -10.19
CA GLN A 205 15.51 4.58 -11.52
C GLN A 205 16.91 3.96 -11.55
N TYR A 206 17.76 4.31 -10.57
CA TYR A 206 19.12 3.78 -10.40
C TYR A 206 19.64 4.07 -8.99
N ARG A 207 20.70 3.37 -8.58
CA ARG A 207 21.40 3.64 -7.30
C ARG A 207 22.40 4.77 -7.47
N GLY A 208 22.52 5.63 -6.45
CA GLY A 208 23.30 6.86 -6.45
C GLY A 208 22.44 8.13 -6.51
N LYS A 209 23.10 9.29 -6.46
CA LYS A 209 22.43 10.60 -6.55
C LYS A 209 21.79 10.78 -7.92
N CYS A 210 20.62 11.42 -7.95
CA CYS A 210 20.02 11.85 -9.20
C CYS A 210 20.94 12.78 -9.97
N ILE A 211 21.17 12.45 -11.23
CA ILE A 211 21.96 13.24 -12.16
C ILE A 211 21.15 14.48 -12.55
N GLN A 212 21.60 15.65 -12.09
CA GLN A 212 21.07 16.93 -12.53
C GLN A 212 21.80 17.40 -13.78
N CYS A 213 21.07 17.47 -14.89
CA CYS A 213 21.65 17.84 -16.16
C CYS A 213 21.64 19.35 -16.37
N ALA A 214 22.82 19.96 -16.31
CA ALA A 214 23.02 21.37 -16.64
C ALA A 214 23.14 21.53 -18.17
N CYS A 215 22.01 21.46 -18.88
CA CYS A 215 21.96 21.70 -20.32
C CYS A 215 21.52 23.13 -20.67
N PRO A 216 22.12 23.75 -21.69
CA PRO A 216 21.65 25.04 -22.18
C PRO A 216 20.22 24.91 -22.71
N ARG A 217 19.38 25.93 -22.50
CA ARG A 217 18.01 26.00 -23.02
C ARG A 217 17.98 26.41 -24.50
N ILE A 218 18.87 25.84 -25.30
CA ILE A 218 18.92 26.01 -26.75
C ILE A 218 18.07 24.91 -27.37
N TYR A 219 17.11 25.28 -28.19
CA TYR A 219 16.25 24.33 -28.89
C TYR A 219 16.85 23.99 -30.26
N LYS A 220 17.53 22.84 -30.34
CA LYS A 220 18.12 22.25 -31.55
C LYS A 220 17.85 20.74 -31.53
N PRO A 221 16.63 20.29 -31.87
CA PRO A 221 16.15 18.95 -31.54
C PRO A 221 16.96 17.84 -32.23
N VAL A 222 17.06 16.68 -31.59
CA VAL A 222 17.70 15.46 -32.14
C VAL A 222 16.79 14.25 -31.94
N CYS A 223 16.77 13.33 -32.89
CA CYS A 223 16.00 12.09 -32.79
C CYS A 223 16.91 10.96 -32.31
N GLY A 224 16.57 10.33 -31.17
CA GLY A 224 17.25 9.14 -30.67
C GLY A 224 16.85 7.88 -31.43
N ASN A 225 17.67 6.83 -31.36
CA ASN A 225 17.37 5.50 -31.89
C ASN A 225 16.20 4.79 -31.20
N ASN A 226 15.68 5.34 -30.10
CA ASN A 226 14.46 4.92 -29.41
C ASN A 226 13.21 5.69 -29.86
N ASP A 227 13.29 6.41 -30.99
CA ASP A 227 12.22 7.25 -31.55
C ASP A 227 11.73 8.39 -30.61
N VAL A 228 12.56 8.77 -29.63
CA VAL A 228 12.31 9.93 -28.75
C VAL A 228 13.06 11.16 -29.25
N THR A 229 12.38 12.31 -29.29
CA THR A 229 13.00 13.58 -29.63
C THR A 229 13.54 14.26 -28.38
N PHE A 230 14.82 14.62 -28.39
CA PHE A 230 15.46 15.43 -27.35
C PHE A 230 15.54 16.87 -27.83
N ASN A 231 15.28 17.86 -26.96
CA ASN A 231 15.27 19.29 -27.37
C ASN A 231 16.63 19.78 -27.85
N ASN A 232 17.71 19.14 -27.41
CA ASN A 232 19.06 19.33 -27.91
C ASN A 232 19.92 18.10 -27.64
N GLU A 233 21.08 18.07 -28.29
CA GLU A 233 22.08 17.01 -28.13
C GLU A 233 22.56 16.85 -26.68
N CYS A 234 22.67 17.94 -25.91
CA CYS A 234 23.04 17.87 -24.50
C CYS A 234 22.05 17.02 -23.69
N LEU A 235 20.74 17.14 -23.96
CA LEU A 235 19.72 16.35 -23.27
C LEU A 235 19.78 14.86 -23.65
N LEU A 236 20.17 14.52 -24.89
CA LEU A 236 20.43 13.13 -25.29
C LEU A 236 21.64 12.56 -24.52
N VAL A 237 22.73 13.34 -24.41
CA VAL A 237 23.91 12.95 -23.64
C VAL A 237 23.60 12.80 -22.16
N CYS A 238 22.82 13.73 -21.59
CA CYS A 238 22.30 13.65 -20.23
C CYS A 238 21.51 12.36 -19.97
N GLU A 239 20.59 12.01 -20.88
CA GLU A 239 19.83 10.77 -20.77
C GLU A 239 20.75 9.55 -20.79
N ASN A 240 21.80 9.56 -21.62
CA ASN A 240 22.80 8.50 -21.63
C ASN A 240 23.57 8.37 -20.30
N GLN A 241 23.80 9.46 -19.57
CA GLN A 241 24.39 9.39 -18.23
C GLN A 241 23.45 8.69 -17.24
N LYS A 242 22.16 9.02 -17.26
CA LYS A 242 21.13 8.34 -16.44
C LYS A 242 21.03 6.85 -16.78
N ARG A 243 21.04 6.52 -18.08
CA ARG A 243 21.02 5.14 -18.57
C ARG A 243 22.25 4.35 -18.13
N ALA A 244 23.44 4.95 -18.19
CA ALA A 244 24.65 4.31 -17.71
C ALA A 244 24.58 3.99 -16.21
N ALA A 245 24.07 4.92 -15.39
CA ALA A 245 23.83 4.69 -13.96
C ALA A 245 22.80 3.57 -13.70
N ALA A 246 21.82 3.40 -14.59
CA ALA A 246 20.85 2.32 -14.57
C ALA A 246 21.32 1.03 -15.26
N HIS A 247 22.58 0.95 -15.70
CA HIS A 247 23.13 -0.17 -16.49
C HIS A 247 22.34 -0.50 -17.77
N LEU A 248 21.77 0.52 -18.40
CA LEU A 248 21.03 0.42 -19.66
C LEU A 248 21.93 0.75 -20.87
N PRO A 249 21.69 0.15 -22.05
CA PRO A 249 22.44 0.47 -23.27
C PRO A 249 22.32 1.96 -23.64
N PRO A 250 23.37 2.60 -24.15
CA PRO A 250 23.31 4.00 -24.57
C PRO A 250 22.37 4.18 -25.77
N LEU A 251 21.77 5.35 -25.85
CA LEU A 251 21.04 5.85 -27.00
C LEU A 251 22.02 6.53 -27.95
N PHE A 252 21.77 6.38 -29.24
CA PHE A 252 22.54 7.04 -30.29
C PHE A 252 21.62 8.00 -31.05
N MET A 253 22.19 9.13 -31.49
CA MET A 253 21.49 10.02 -32.40
C MET A 253 21.25 9.28 -33.72
N ARG A 254 19.98 9.15 -34.12
CA ARG A 254 19.60 8.63 -35.43
C ARG A 254 19.71 9.72 -36.50
N TRP A 255 19.27 10.95 -36.20
CA TRP A 255 19.52 12.16 -37.01
C TRP A 255 19.25 13.46 -36.23
N GLU A 256 19.68 14.60 -36.77
CA GLU A 256 19.34 15.94 -36.28
C GLU A 256 17.92 16.36 -36.68
N GLY A 257 17.07 16.66 -35.71
CA GLY A 257 15.67 17.04 -35.90
C GLY A 257 14.71 16.26 -35.01
N HIS A 258 13.41 16.44 -35.23
CA HIS A 258 12.38 15.67 -34.53
C HIS A 258 12.26 14.24 -35.07
N CYS A 259 11.86 13.31 -34.19
CA CYS A 259 11.43 11.97 -34.60
C CYS A 259 10.11 12.03 -35.39
N ASP A 260 9.26 13.00 -35.08
CA ASP A 260 8.09 13.34 -35.88
C ASP A 260 8.45 14.27 -37.04
N CYS A 261 7.82 14.02 -38.17
CA CYS A 261 7.92 14.90 -39.32
C CYS A 261 7.11 16.16 -39.00
N GLY A 262 7.76 17.33 -38.87
CA GLY A 262 7.14 18.64 -38.64
C GLY A 262 6.29 19.14 -39.82
N CYS A 263 5.37 18.30 -40.29
CA CYS A 263 4.45 18.57 -41.36
C CYS A 263 3.17 19.19 -40.79
N PRO A 264 2.61 20.24 -41.40
CA PRO A 264 1.35 20.82 -40.97
C PRO A 264 0.27 19.75 -40.87
N LYS A 265 -0.26 19.51 -39.66
CA LYS A 265 -1.35 18.55 -39.43
C LYS A 265 -2.70 19.10 -39.91
N ASP A 266 -2.80 20.42 -40.05
CA ASP A 266 -4.03 21.13 -40.44
C ASP A 266 -4.31 21.09 -41.95
N CYS A 267 -3.35 20.61 -42.75
CA CYS A 267 -3.51 20.47 -44.20
C CYS A 267 -3.64 18.99 -44.56
N TRP A 268 -4.80 18.39 -44.23
CA TRP A 268 -5.16 17.02 -44.59
C TRP A 268 -5.42 16.93 -46.10
N LYS A 269 -4.44 16.40 -46.84
CA LYS A 269 -4.48 16.16 -48.29
C LYS A 269 -3.87 14.79 -48.57
N PRO A 270 -4.59 13.69 -48.28
CA PRO A 270 -4.00 12.37 -48.15
C PRO A 270 -3.50 11.84 -49.49
N VAL A 271 -2.48 10.97 -49.43
CA VAL A 271 -1.93 10.26 -50.59
C VAL A 271 -1.83 8.77 -50.29
N CYS A 272 -2.24 7.94 -51.25
CA CYS A 272 -2.09 6.50 -51.19
C CYS A 272 -0.78 6.11 -51.87
N THR A 273 0.01 5.26 -51.23
CA THR A 273 1.31 4.82 -51.74
C THR A 273 1.26 3.42 -52.35
N CYS A 274 2.29 3.03 -53.10
CA CYS A 274 2.38 1.75 -53.80
C CYS A 274 2.29 0.51 -52.90
N ASN A 275 2.50 0.64 -51.59
CA ASN A 275 2.28 -0.43 -50.62
C ASN A 275 0.93 -0.33 -49.88
N HIS A 276 -0.03 0.40 -50.47
CA HIS A 276 -1.37 0.62 -49.92
C HIS A 276 -1.41 1.35 -48.57
N ARG A 277 -0.35 2.09 -48.21
CA ARG A 277 -0.36 2.96 -47.02
C ARG A 277 -0.84 4.36 -47.38
N THR A 278 -1.77 4.89 -46.58
CA THR A 278 -2.21 6.29 -46.69
C THR A 278 -1.33 7.19 -45.82
N PHE A 279 -0.84 8.28 -46.39
CA PHE A 279 -0.16 9.36 -45.66
C PHE A 279 -1.05 10.61 -45.63
N PRO A 280 -1.04 11.39 -44.54
CA PRO A 280 -1.95 12.54 -44.36
C PRO A 280 -1.69 13.68 -45.34
N ASN A 281 -0.45 13.81 -45.82
CA ASN A 281 -0.06 14.70 -46.89
C ASN A 281 1.29 14.29 -47.50
N ARG A 282 1.64 14.92 -48.62
CA ARG A 282 2.92 14.69 -49.32
C ARG A 282 4.14 14.99 -48.46
N CYS A 283 4.04 15.93 -47.51
CA CYS A 283 5.12 16.21 -46.57
C CYS A 283 5.39 14.99 -45.68
N ALA A 284 4.34 14.37 -45.12
CA ALA A 284 4.47 13.18 -44.30
C ALA A 284 5.03 11.99 -45.09
N LEU A 285 4.60 11.80 -46.35
CA LEU A 285 5.19 10.80 -47.25
C LEU A 285 6.66 11.10 -47.55
N GLY A 286 6.99 12.35 -47.91
CA GLY A 286 8.36 12.76 -48.21
C GLY A 286 9.31 12.55 -47.03
N CYS A 287 8.85 12.86 -45.82
CA CYS A 287 9.61 12.58 -44.61
C CYS A 287 9.74 11.07 -44.35
N HIS A 288 8.67 10.28 -44.54
CA HIS A 288 8.76 8.83 -44.43
C HIS A 288 9.74 8.23 -45.45
N ASN A 289 9.79 8.75 -46.68
CA ASN A 289 10.74 8.33 -47.69
C ASN A 289 12.18 8.72 -47.37
N LYS A 290 12.41 9.87 -46.71
CA LYS A 290 13.73 10.22 -46.16
C LYS A 290 14.17 9.22 -45.09
N LYS A 291 13.27 8.79 -44.20
CA LYS A 291 13.54 7.72 -43.22
C LYS A 291 13.89 6.40 -43.93
N ARG A 292 13.11 6.01 -44.94
CA ARG A 292 13.36 4.79 -45.74
C ARG A 292 14.72 4.81 -46.43
N ALA A 293 15.13 5.94 -47.01
CA ALA A 293 16.42 6.06 -47.68
C ALA A 293 17.60 5.85 -46.71
N GLN A 294 17.49 6.31 -45.47
CA GLN A 294 18.51 6.09 -44.44
C GLN A 294 18.55 4.62 -43.97
N ASP A 295 17.40 3.94 -43.96
CA ASP A 295 17.30 2.51 -43.65
C ASP A 295 17.67 1.61 -44.86
N GLY A 296 18.18 2.19 -45.96
CA GLY A 296 18.53 1.45 -47.18
C GLY A 296 17.32 0.91 -47.96
N LEU A 297 16.12 1.42 -47.67
CA LEU A 297 14.86 0.99 -48.28
C LEU A 297 14.47 1.91 -49.45
N PRO A 298 13.89 1.36 -50.54
CA PRO A 298 13.44 2.16 -51.67
C PRO A 298 12.28 3.09 -51.26
N PRO A 299 12.17 4.31 -51.81
CA PRO A 299 11.10 5.25 -51.46
C PRO A 299 9.74 4.72 -51.92
N LEU A 300 8.70 4.98 -51.14
CA LEU A 300 7.31 4.71 -51.52
C LEU A 300 6.85 5.75 -52.53
N THR A 301 6.34 5.30 -53.67
CA THR A 301 5.74 6.17 -54.69
C THR A 301 4.27 6.38 -54.41
N ILE A 302 3.72 7.51 -54.86
CA ILE A 302 2.28 7.78 -54.77
C ILE A 302 1.59 6.93 -55.84
N LEU A 303 0.72 6.03 -55.40
CA LEU A 303 -0.15 5.24 -56.25
C LEU A 303 -1.31 6.09 -56.78
N ARG A 304 -1.90 6.92 -55.91
CA ARG A 304 -2.97 7.87 -56.26
C ARG A 304 -3.16 8.95 -55.19
N GLU A 305 -3.74 10.08 -55.59
CA GLU A 305 -4.21 11.09 -54.63
C GLU A 305 -5.41 10.57 -53.84
N GLY A 306 -5.55 11.03 -52.58
CA GLY A 306 -6.56 10.56 -51.65
C GLY A 306 -6.09 9.35 -50.83
N SER A 307 -6.89 8.96 -49.85
CA SER A 307 -6.63 7.74 -49.07
C SER A 307 -6.72 6.48 -49.94
N CYS A 308 -6.01 5.42 -49.57
CA CYS A 308 -6.20 4.11 -50.17
C CYS A 308 -7.66 3.66 -49.90
N GLN A 309 -8.45 3.43 -50.94
CA GLN A 309 -9.82 2.94 -50.84
C GLN A 309 -9.76 1.42 -50.88
N CYS A 310 -10.24 0.80 -49.82
CA CYS A 310 -10.74 -0.56 -49.85
C CYS A 310 -12.16 -0.48 -49.27
N ASP A 311 -13.18 -0.30 -50.12
CA ASP A 311 -14.56 -0.21 -49.61
C ASP A 311 -15.58 -0.77 -50.61
N CYS A 312 -16.07 -2.00 -50.36
CA CYS A 312 -17.15 -2.64 -51.14
C CYS A 312 -18.53 -1.99 -50.92
N ARG A 313 -18.61 -0.87 -50.18
CA ARG A 313 -19.85 -0.15 -49.82
C ARG A 313 -20.61 0.48 -51.00
N TRP A 314 -20.03 0.50 -52.20
CA TRP A 314 -20.67 1.02 -53.42
C TRP A 314 -21.51 -0.02 -54.15
N CYS A 315 -21.42 -1.29 -53.77
CA CYS A 315 -22.34 -2.32 -54.23
C CYS A 315 -23.68 -2.16 -53.50
N GLY A 316 -24.54 -1.27 -53.99
CA GLY A 316 -25.79 -0.88 -53.31
C GLY A 316 -26.72 -2.07 -52.99
N ASP A 317 -27.36 -2.01 -51.81
CA ASP A 317 -28.25 -3.06 -51.28
C ASP A 317 -29.63 -3.14 -51.98
N LYS A 318 -29.88 -2.25 -52.96
CA LYS A 318 -31.20 -2.07 -53.57
C LYS A 318 -31.59 -3.19 -54.56
N CYS A 319 -30.66 -4.05 -54.95
CA CYS A 319 -30.92 -5.22 -55.79
C CYS A 319 -30.32 -6.47 -55.14
N LYS A 320 -31.07 -7.06 -54.20
CA LYS A 320 -30.71 -8.34 -53.58
C LYS A 320 -30.91 -9.47 -54.58
N ALA A 321 -29.84 -9.87 -55.24
CA ALA A 321 -29.79 -10.94 -56.22
C ALA A 321 -28.63 -11.86 -55.85
N GLU A 322 -28.84 -12.66 -54.80
CA GLU A 322 -27.79 -13.46 -54.17
C GLU A 322 -27.14 -14.42 -55.18
N VAL A 323 -25.83 -14.64 -55.06
CA VAL A 323 -25.07 -15.53 -55.94
C VAL A 323 -24.13 -16.43 -55.14
N CYS A 324 -23.92 -17.65 -55.59
CA CYS A 324 -22.94 -18.57 -55.02
C CYS A 324 -21.59 -18.41 -55.73
N GLY A 325 -20.53 -18.13 -54.98
CA GLY A 325 -19.16 -18.00 -55.50
C GLY A 325 -18.42 -19.33 -55.55
N SER A 326 -17.35 -19.37 -56.35
CA SER A 326 -16.45 -20.53 -56.50
C SER A 326 -15.72 -20.95 -55.23
N ASP A 327 -15.74 -20.11 -54.19
CA ASP A 327 -15.24 -20.40 -52.85
C ASP A 327 -16.30 -21.01 -51.91
N GLY A 328 -17.49 -21.33 -52.43
CA GLY A 328 -18.60 -21.89 -51.67
C GLY A 328 -19.32 -20.88 -50.77
N ARG A 329 -19.02 -19.58 -50.90
CA ARG A 329 -19.69 -18.52 -50.13
C ARG A 329 -20.82 -17.87 -50.93
N THR A 330 -21.87 -17.47 -50.22
CA THR A 330 -22.98 -16.71 -50.80
C THR A 330 -22.71 -15.21 -50.71
N TYR A 331 -22.84 -14.50 -51.82
CA TYR A 331 -22.67 -13.05 -51.92
C TYR A 331 -24.01 -12.36 -52.16
N PHE A 332 -24.15 -11.13 -51.68
CA PHE A 332 -25.38 -10.33 -51.77
C PHE A 332 -25.84 -10.06 -53.22
N ASN A 333 -24.87 -9.85 -54.12
CA ASN A 333 -25.06 -9.77 -55.56
C ASN A 333 -23.72 -9.93 -56.29
N MET A 334 -23.78 -9.93 -57.62
CA MET A 334 -22.59 -10.09 -58.49
C MET A 334 -21.54 -8.98 -58.27
N CYS A 335 -21.93 -7.77 -57.85
CA CYS A 335 -20.99 -6.70 -57.54
C CYS A 335 -20.13 -7.06 -56.32
N TRP A 336 -20.75 -7.61 -55.27
CA TRP A 336 -20.05 -8.06 -54.06
C TRP A 336 -19.07 -9.21 -54.33
N LEU A 337 -19.44 -10.15 -55.20
CA LEU A 337 -18.56 -11.26 -55.61
C LEU A 337 -17.32 -10.74 -56.36
N LYS A 338 -17.51 -9.83 -57.32
CA LYS A 338 -16.39 -9.22 -58.07
C LYS A 338 -15.48 -8.38 -57.17
N CYS A 339 -16.05 -7.57 -56.26
CA CYS A 339 -15.27 -6.80 -55.29
C CYS A 339 -14.35 -7.71 -54.46
N ASN A 340 -14.86 -8.85 -53.99
CA ASN A 340 -14.07 -9.80 -53.20
C ASN A 340 -13.08 -10.58 -54.06
N SER A 341 -13.44 -10.94 -55.30
CA SER A 341 -12.52 -11.54 -56.28
C SER A 341 -11.31 -10.63 -56.53
N ASP A 342 -11.55 -9.36 -56.84
CA ASP A 342 -10.49 -8.41 -57.17
C ASP A 342 -9.60 -8.12 -55.96
N CYS A 343 -10.19 -8.03 -54.75
CA CYS A 343 -9.45 -7.95 -53.50
C CYS A 343 -8.58 -9.21 -53.26
N GLY A 344 -9.12 -10.40 -53.54
CA GLY A 344 -8.42 -11.67 -53.36
C GLY A 344 -7.26 -11.82 -54.34
N VAL A 345 -7.46 -11.50 -55.62
CA VAL A 345 -6.42 -11.55 -56.67
C VAL A 345 -5.28 -10.59 -56.35
N ALA A 346 -5.58 -9.38 -55.86
CA ALA A 346 -4.57 -8.44 -55.40
C ALA A 346 -3.76 -8.95 -54.19
N ALA A 347 -4.32 -9.88 -53.42
CA ALA A 347 -3.66 -10.58 -52.31
C ALA A 347 -3.05 -11.95 -52.71
N GLY A 348 -3.01 -12.29 -54.01
CA GLY A 348 -2.44 -13.53 -54.51
C GLY A 348 -3.35 -14.77 -54.44
N LEU A 349 -4.66 -14.58 -54.17
CA LEU A 349 -5.65 -15.65 -54.21
C LEU A 349 -6.22 -15.84 -55.63
N PRO A 350 -6.75 -17.03 -55.98
CA PRO A 350 -7.43 -17.24 -57.25
C PRO A 350 -8.64 -16.30 -57.40
N ALA A 351 -8.88 -15.83 -58.63
CA ALA A 351 -10.08 -15.06 -58.95
C ALA A 351 -11.34 -15.87 -58.63
N LEU A 352 -12.34 -15.23 -58.04
CA LEU A 352 -13.63 -15.84 -57.76
C LEU A 352 -14.57 -15.62 -58.94
N TRP A 353 -15.35 -16.64 -59.28
CA TRP A 353 -16.39 -16.54 -60.29
C TRP A 353 -17.73 -17.04 -59.74
N LYS A 354 -18.83 -16.64 -60.38
CA LYS A 354 -20.17 -17.11 -60.03
C LYS A 354 -20.33 -18.57 -60.47
N CYS A 355 -20.71 -19.44 -59.54
CA CYS A 355 -21.14 -20.81 -59.84
C CYS A 355 -22.58 -20.82 -60.36
N TYR A 356 -23.52 -20.26 -59.60
CA TYR A 356 -24.93 -20.17 -59.97
C TYR A 356 -25.64 -19.06 -59.17
N ASP A 357 -26.83 -18.66 -59.62
CA ASP A 357 -27.66 -17.65 -58.94
C ASP A 357 -28.41 -18.27 -57.74
N GLY A 358 -28.55 -17.50 -56.66
CA GLY A 358 -29.08 -17.93 -55.37
C GLY A 358 -28.00 -18.31 -54.35
N LYS A 359 -28.43 -18.74 -53.16
CA LYS A 359 -27.51 -19.13 -52.08
C LYS A 359 -26.78 -20.44 -52.41
N CYS A 360 -25.54 -20.55 -51.94
CA CYS A 360 -24.83 -21.83 -51.94
C CYS A 360 -25.61 -22.85 -51.11
N LYS A 361 -25.77 -24.06 -51.63
CA LYS A 361 -26.36 -25.18 -50.89
C LYS A 361 -25.22 -25.81 -50.09
N THR A 362 -25.43 -25.97 -48.79
CA THR A 362 -24.50 -26.66 -47.87
C THR A 362 -24.31 -28.11 -48.25
#